data_AF-A0A941UYD1-F1
#
_entry.id   AF-A0A941UYD1-F1
#
_cell.length_a   1.000
_cell.length_b   1.000
_cell.length_c   1.000
_cell.angle_alpha   90.00
_cell.angle_beta   90.00
_cell.angle_gamma   90.00
#
_symmetry.space_group_name_H-M   'P 1'
#
loop_
_entity.id
_entity.type
_entity.pdbx_description
1 polymer ?
#
loop_
_entity_poly.entity_id
_entity_poly.type
_entity_poly.pdbx_seq_one_letter_code
_entity_poly.pdbx_strand_id
1 'polypeptide(L)'
;MQSWAEAEWFTSRPEVPQSLTVTIFKVSGETNTDDLSPAPDAWSRPDIPLHALAMLKNPRPGIEPDDPGKVGPIRQLDALKKKGHLVAYVGDVVGTGSSRKSATNSVLWFTGEDIPFVPNKRFGGVCLGSKIAPIFYNTMEDAGALPIELDVSKMEMGDAVELRPYEGKALKNGAVIAEFTVKSDVIFDEVRAGGRIPLIVGRGLTAKAREALGLPPSTLFRLPHNPADSGKGFSLAQKMVGRACGLPEG
;
A
#
# COMPACT_ATOMS: atom_id res chain seq x y z
N MET A 1 -30.44 -5.04 2.48
CA MET A 1 -30.61 -3.61 2.19
C MET A 1 -30.11 -2.73 3.33
N GLN A 2 -30.67 -2.82 4.54
CA GLN A 2 -30.26 -1.98 5.68
C GLN A 2 -28.75 -2.06 6.00
N SER A 3 -28.23 -3.28 6.15
CA SER A 3 -26.78 -3.54 6.38
C SER A 3 -25.86 -2.86 5.35
N TRP A 4 -26.25 -2.82 4.07
CA TRP A 4 -25.50 -2.11 3.04
C TRP A 4 -25.61 -0.60 3.19
N ALA A 5 -26.80 -0.08 3.53
CA ALA A 5 -27.02 1.34 3.75
C ALA A 5 -26.28 1.90 4.98
N GLU A 6 -26.03 1.05 5.97
CA GLU A 6 -25.26 1.31 7.20
C GLU A 6 -23.76 0.98 7.05
N ALA A 7 -23.34 0.52 5.87
CA ALA A 7 -21.97 0.15 5.55
C ALA A 7 -21.34 -0.87 6.52
N GLU A 8 -22.10 -1.87 7.00
CA GLU A 8 -21.59 -2.87 7.94
C GLU A 8 -20.39 -3.66 7.37
N TRP A 9 -20.33 -3.84 6.05
CA TRP A 9 -19.18 -4.45 5.35
C TRP A 9 -17.86 -3.69 5.58
N PHE A 10 -17.94 -2.38 5.88
CA PHE A 10 -16.80 -1.50 6.16
C PHE A 10 -16.60 -1.34 7.66
N THR A 11 -17.67 -1.04 8.42
CA THR A 11 -17.57 -0.73 9.85
C THR A 11 -17.21 -1.94 10.71
N SER A 12 -17.54 -3.16 10.26
CA SER A 12 -17.12 -4.40 10.92
C SER A 12 -15.63 -4.72 10.77
N ARG A 13 -14.93 -4.05 9.86
CA ARG A 13 -13.48 -4.21 9.67
C ARG A 13 -12.72 -3.26 10.62
N PRO A 14 -11.57 -3.70 11.19
CA PRO A 14 -10.77 -2.84 12.05
C PRO A 14 -10.25 -1.63 11.29
N GLU A 15 -10.23 -0.49 11.95
CA GLU A 15 -9.59 0.72 11.43
C GLU A 15 -8.08 0.56 11.35
N VAL A 16 -7.42 1.39 10.55
CA VAL A 16 -5.96 1.53 10.65
C VAL A 16 -5.63 1.93 12.10
N PRO A 17 -4.69 1.25 12.77
CA PRO A 17 -4.36 1.58 14.15
C PRO A 17 -3.87 3.02 14.31
N GLN A 18 -4.20 3.65 15.44
CA GLN A 18 -3.66 4.97 15.80
C GLN A 18 -2.13 4.91 15.98
N SER A 19 -1.63 3.77 16.44
CA SER A 19 -0.21 3.44 16.52
C SER A 19 -0.02 1.96 16.16
N LEU A 20 1.02 1.65 15.39
CA LEU A 20 1.46 0.29 15.12
C LEU A 20 2.99 0.20 15.14
N THR A 21 3.53 -0.86 15.72
CA THR A 21 4.97 -1.15 15.65
C THR A 21 5.25 -2.07 14.47
N VAL A 22 6.22 -1.69 13.63
CA VAL A 22 6.70 -2.48 12.50
C VAL A 22 8.16 -2.84 12.67
N THR A 23 8.55 -4.00 12.15
CA THR A 23 9.95 -4.40 12.00
C THR A 23 10.42 -4.05 10.59
N ILE A 24 11.53 -3.32 10.50
CA ILE A 24 12.03 -2.79 9.24
C ILE A 24 12.75 -3.87 8.43
N PHE A 25 12.31 -4.09 7.19
CA PHE A 25 13.08 -4.77 6.14
C PHE A 25 13.59 -3.71 5.16
N LYS A 26 14.82 -3.21 5.39
CA LYS A 26 15.42 -2.11 4.63
C LYS A 26 16.17 -2.63 3.40
N VAL A 27 15.85 -2.08 2.23
CA VAL A 27 16.58 -2.25 0.98
C VAL A 27 17.14 -0.89 0.57
N SER A 28 18.43 -0.68 0.82
CA SER A 28 19.09 0.60 0.55
C SER A 28 19.23 0.88 -0.94
N GLY A 29 19.18 2.15 -1.31
CA GLY A 29 19.17 2.65 -2.68
C GLY A 29 17.82 2.52 -3.36
N GLU A 30 17.86 2.29 -4.67
CA GLU A 30 16.66 2.13 -5.49
C GLU A 30 16.24 0.65 -5.57
N THR A 31 14.98 0.38 -5.24
CA THR A 31 14.30 -0.87 -5.56
C THR A 31 13.55 -0.69 -6.88
N ASN A 32 14.05 -1.32 -7.94
CA ASN A 32 13.31 -1.44 -9.20
C ASN A 32 12.28 -2.58 -9.08
N THR A 33 11.17 -2.48 -9.80
CA THR A 33 10.19 -3.58 -9.88
C THR A 33 10.79 -4.89 -10.43
N ASP A 34 11.86 -4.84 -11.23
CA ASP A 34 12.59 -6.03 -11.67
C ASP A 34 13.31 -6.73 -10.51
N ASP A 35 13.79 -6.00 -9.51
CA ASP A 35 14.42 -6.58 -8.31
C ASP A 35 13.42 -7.43 -7.51
N LEU A 36 12.14 -7.04 -7.52
CA LEU A 36 11.05 -7.69 -6.79
C LEU A 36 10.36 -8.80 -7.58
N SER A 37 10.45 -8.74 -8.91
CA SER A 37 9.77 -9.63 -9.85
C SER A 37 10.62 -9.72 -11.13
N PRO A 38 11.73 -10.48 -11.14
CA PRO A 38 12.69 -10.46 -12.24
C PRO A 38 12.08 -10.88 -13.57
N ALA A 39 12.57 -10.31 -14.68
CA ALA A 39 12.08 -10.62 -16.02
C ALA A 39 12.18 -12.11 -16.41
N PRO A 40 13.27 -12.86 -16.10
CA PRO A 40 13.38 -14.29 -16.44
C PRO A 40 12.32 -15.17 -15.79
N ASP A 41 11.73 -14.72 -14.68
CA ASP A 41 10.72 -15.44 -13.90
C ASP A 41 9.30 -14.98 -14.24
N ALA A 42 9.11 -14.22 -15.33
CA ALA A 42 7.82 -13.68 -15.72
C ALA A 42 6.74 -14.76 -15.94
N TRP A 43 7.15 -15.97 -16.33
CA TRP A 43 6.27 -17.10 -16.57
C TRP A 43 5.57 -17.60 -15.30
N SER A 44 6.16 -17.41 -14.12
CA SER A 44 5.60 -17.88 -12.84
C SER A 44 4.71 -16.85 -12.14
N ARG A 45 4.63 -15.60 -12.65
CA ARG A 45 3.87 -14.49 -12.05
C ARG A 45 2.43 -14.82 -11.60
N PRO A 46 1.65 -15.67 -12.29
CA PRO A 46 0.31 -16.04 -11.84
C PRO A 46 0.30 -16.88 -10.57
N ASP A 47 1.35 -17.64 -10.29
CA ASP A 47 1.54 -18.42 -9.08
C ASP A 47 2.32 -17.60 -8.05
N ILE A 48 1.60 -16.84 -7.22
CA ILE A 48 2.18 -15.87 -6.28
C ILE A 48 3.19 -16.52 -5.31
N PRO A 49 2.87 -17.62 -4.61
CA PRO A 49 3.83 -18.27 -3.71
C PRO A 49 5.12 -18.69 -4.42
N LEU A 50 5.00 -19.27 -5.62
CA LEU A 50 6.15 -19.70 -6.41
C LEU A 50 6.97 -18.49 -6.88
N HIS A 51 6.32 -17.48 -7.46
CA HIS A 51 7.00 -16.30 -7.99
C HIS A 51 7.69 -15.48 -6.90
N ALA A 52 7.10 -15.42 -5.70
CA ALA A 52 7.68 -14.69 -4.58
C ALA A 52 9.06 -15.23 -4.17
N LEU A 53 9.37 -16.51 -4.43
CA LEU A 53 10.71 -17.06 -4.20
C LEU A 53 11.80 -16.30 -4.95
N ALA A 54 11.49 -15.69 -6.10
CA ALA A 54 12.44 -14.95 -6.92
C ALA A 54 12.68 -13.49 -6.45
N MET A 55 11.90 -12.99 -5.48
CA MET A 55 12.01 -11.63 -4.98
C MET A 55 13.39 -11.37 -4.39
N LEU A 56 14.11 -10.35 -4.87
CA LEU A 56 15.45 -9.99 -4.40
C LEU A 56 16.46 -11.16 -4.44
N LYS A 57 16.32 -12.08 -5.40
CA LYS A 57 17.24 -13.23 -5.56
C LYS A 57 18.65 -12.84 -5.97
N ASN A 58 18.84 -11.66 -6.56
CA ASN A 58 20.16 -11.16 -6.95
C ASN A 58 20.80 -10.42 -5.76
N PRO A 59 22.04 -10.76 -5.35
CA PRO A 59 22.69 -10.13 -4.20
C PRO A 59 22.77 -8.60 -4.31
N ARG A 60 22.53 -7.92 -3.19
CA ARG A 60 22.70 -6.47 -3.05
C ARG A 60 23.04 -6.12 -1.60
N PRO A 61 23.62 -4.95 -1.30
CA PRO A 61 24.01 -4.58 0.06
C PRO A 61 22.86 -4.73 1.06
N GLY A 62 23.11 -5.44 2.16
CA GLY A 62 22.13 -5.68 3.24
C GLY A 62 21.11 -6.80 2.97
N ILE A 63 21.12 -7.41 1.78
CA ILE A 63 20.20 -8.48 1.38
C ILE A 63 20.98 -9.74 1.04
N GLU A 64 20.63 -10.82 1.72
CA GLU A 64 21.28 -12.12 1.61
C GLU A 64 20.30 -13.16 1.04
N PRO A 65 20.30 -13.41 -0.28
CA PRO A 65 19.45 -14.43 -0.88
C PRO A 65 19.79 -15.83 -0.37
N ASP A 66 18.79 -16.67 -0.14
CA ASP A 66 18.98 -18.05 0.32
C ASP A 66 19.69 -18.92 -0.73
N ASP A 67 19.47 -18.66 -2.02
CA ASP A 67 20.18 -19.25 -3.17
C ASP A 67 20.39 -18.17 -4.25
N PRO A 68 21.55 -17.51 -4.30
CA PRO A 68 21.80 -16.38 -5.21
C PRO A 68 21.44 -16.65 -6.68
N GLY A 69 20.60 -15.78 -7.24
CA GLY A 69 20.07 -15.87 -8.60
C GLY A 69 18.84 -16.78 -8.76
N LYS A 70 18.41 -17.48 -7.70
CA LYS A 70 17.27 -18.40 -7.73
C LYS A 70 16.24 -18.13 -6.63
N VAL A 71 16.67 -18.03 -5.38
CA VAL A 71 15.81 -17.84 -4.20
C VAL A 71 16.26 -16.62 -3.41
N GLY A 72 15.31 -15.73 -3.13
CA GLY A 72 15.45 -14.51 -2.35
C GLY A 72 15.75 -14.72 -0.87
N PRO A 73 15.75 -13.63 -0.08
CA PRO A 73 16.19 -13.62 1.32
C PRO A 73 15.10 -14.12 2.29
N ILE A 74 14.60 -15.34 2.08
CA ILE A 74 13.46 -15.89 2.84
C ILE A 74 13.83 -16.08 4.31
N ARG A 75 15.02 -16.62 4.61
CA ARG A 75 15.50 -16.77 5.99
C ARG A 75 15.62 -15.43 6.71
N GLN A 76 16.08 -14.40 6.01
CA GLN A 76 16.20 -13.05 6.55
C GLN A 76 14.82 -12.49 6.90
N LEU A 77 13.84 -12.60 5.99
CA LEU A 77 12.46 -12.18 6.23
C LEU A 77 11.81 -12.95 7.39
N ASP A 78 12.01 -14.25 7.46
CA ASP A 78 11.45 -15.08 8.55
C ASP A 78 12.11 -14.78 9.90
N ALA A 79 13.41 -14.45 9.93
CA ALA A 79 14.07 -13.97 11.14
C ALA A 79 13.48 -12.63 11.63
N LEU A 80 13.10 -11.74 10.73
CA LEU A 80 12.42 -10.48 11.08
C LEU A 80 11.01 -10.72 11.60
N LYS A 81 10.22 -11.61 10.96
CA LYS A 81 8.88 -11.98 11.44
C LYS A 81 8.89 -12.55 12.86
N LYS A 82 9.93 -13.30 13.24
CA LYS A 82 10.10 -13.84 14.60
C LYS A 82 10.22 -12.76 15.69
N LYS A 83 10.45 -11.49 15.33
CA LYS A 83 10.40 -10.36 16.28
C LYS A 83 8.99 -10.00 16.73
N GLY A 84 7.95 -10.58 16.13
CA GLY A 84 6.55 -10.47 16.59
C GLY A 84 5.80 -9.24 16.10
N HIS A 85 6.41 -8.41 15.25
CA HIS A 85 5.77 -7.26 14.63
C HIS A 85 5.56 -7.50 13.13
N LEU A 86 4.65 -6.73 12.53
CA LEU A 86 4.49 -6.67 11.08
C LEU A 86 5.80 -6.23 10.43
N VAL A 87 6.25 -6.92 9.39
CA VAL A 87 7.45 -6.52 8.64
C VAL A 87 7.06 -5.44 7.63
N ALA A 88 7.70 -4.26 7.69
CA ALA A 88 7.53 -3.20 6.71
C ALA A 88 8.63 -3.26 5.65
N TYR A 89 8.26 -3.19 4.37
CA TYR A 89 9.23 -3.02 3.29
C TYR A 89 9.68 -1.55 3.26
N VAL A 90 10.98 -1.30 3.34
CA VAL A 90 11.53 0.07 3.42
C VAL A 90 12.63 0.26 2.38
N GLY A 91 12.59 1.34 1.61
CA GLY A 91 13.67 1.67 0.68
C GLY A 91 13.78 3.17 0.40
N ASP A 92 14.93 3.63 -0.11
CA ASP A 92 15.12 5.07 -0.35
C ASP A 92 14.29 5.52 -1.56
N VAL A 93 14.33 4.75 -2.64
CA VAL A 93 13.43 4.89 -3.80
C VAL A 93 12.81 3.54 -4.10
N VAL A 94 11.48 3.45 -4.13
CA VAL A 94 10.77 2.16 -4.22
C VAL A 94 9.86 2.09 -5.44
N GLY A 95 9.94 0.98 -6.18
CA GLY A 95 8.96 0.56 -7.17
C GLY A 95 9.11 1.24 -8.53
N THR A 96 10.30 1.72 -8.86
CA THR A 96 10.59 2.29 -10.19
C THR A 96 10.52 1.24 -11.30
N GLY A 97 10.48 1.71 -12.55
CA GLY A 97 10.44 0.86 -13.72
C GLY A 97 9.02 0.47 -14.14
N SER A 98 8.88 -0.73 -14.68
CA SER A 98 7.66 -1.19 -15.33
C SER A 98 6.50 -1.45 -14.36
N SER A 99 5.27 -1.23 -14.83
CA SER A 99 4.07 -1.70 -14.13
C SER A 99 4.02 -3.23 -14.14
N ARG A 100 4.35 -3.86 -13.02
CA ARG A 100 4.16 -5.31 -12.83
C ARG A 100 3.60 -5.58 -11.43
N LYS A 101 2.32 -5.94 -11.39
CA LYS A 101 1.63 -6.26 -10.12
C LYS A 101 2.32 -7.38 -9.33
N SER A 102 3.02 -8.27 -10.02
CA SER A 102 3.81 -9.35 -9.40
C SER A 102 4.85 -8.83 -8.40
N ALA A 103 5.45 -7.65 -8.60
CA ALA A 103 6.36 -7.05 -7.63
C ALA A 103 5.67 -6.79 -6.28
N THR A 104 4.50 -6.15 -6.31
CA THR A 104 3.66 -5.96 -5.12
C THR A 104 3.21 -7.29 -4.53
N ASN A 105 2.77 -8.24 -5.37
CA ASN A 105 2.35 -9.56 -4.88
C ASN A 105 3.48 -10.28 -4.12
N SER A 106 4.72 -10.23 -4.62
CA SER A 106 5.89 -10.84 -3.95
C SER A 106 6.17 -10.18 -2.60
N VAL A 107 6.16 -8.85 -2.54
CA VAL A 107 6.35 -8.11 -1.27
C VAL A 107 5.26 -8.52 -0.28
N LEU A 108 3.99 -8.41 -0.66
CA LEU A 108 2.85 -8.71 0.22
C LEU A 108 2.73 -10.20 0.57
N TRP A 109 3.27 -11.10 -0.25
CA TRP A 109 3.36 -12.50 0.11
C TRP A 109 4.18 -12.69 1.39
N PHE A 110 5.26 -11.94 1.54
CA PHE A 110 6.11 -12.02 2.73
C PHE A 110 5.71 -11.06 3.85
N THR A 111 5.14 -9.90 3.54
CA THR A 111 4.89 -8.83 4.53
C THR A 111 3.42 -8.54 4.81
N GLY A 112 2.51 -9.06 4.01
CA GLY A 112 1.07 -8.88 4.16
C GLY A 112 0.39 -9.97 4.99
N GLU A 113 -0.94 -9.95 4.96
CA GLU A 113 -1.82 -10.82 5.72
C GLU A 113 -2.62 -11.74 4.78
N ASP A 114 -3.02 -12.89 5.30
CA ASP A 114 -3.88 -13.82 4.56
C ASP A 114 -5.28 -13.24 4.39
N ILE A 115 -5.87 -13.48 3.21
CA ILE A 115 -7.25 -13.11 2.92
C ILE A 115 -8.13 -14.32 3.25
N PRO A 116 -9.12 -14.21 4.16
CA PRO A 116 -9.99 -15.32 4.50
C PRO A 116 -10.63 -15.94 3.25
N PHE A 117 -10.51 -17.27 3.12
CA PHE A 117 -11.07 -18.08 2.03
C PHE A 117 -10.51 -17.78 0.63
N VAL A 118 -9.44 -16.99 0.49
CA VAL A 118 -8.77 -16.73 -0.79
C VAL A 118 -7.35 -17.29 -0.73
N PRO A 119 -7.09 -18.47 -1.33
CA PRO A 119 -5.78 -19.10 -1.26
C PRO A 119 -4.73 -18.33 -2.09
N ASN A 120 -3.47 -18.51 -1.70
CA ASN A 120 -2.29 -18.07 -2.47
C ASN A 120 -2.28 -16.56 -2.81
N LYS A 121 -2.94 -15.74 -1.98
CA LYS A 121 -2.96 -14.30 -2.14
C LYS A 121 -3.01 -13.62 -0.78
N ARG A 122 -2.27 -12.51 -0.67
CA ARG A 122 -2.20 -11.68 0.53
C ARG A 122 -2.55 -10.23 0.21
N PHE A 123 -2.93 -9.50 1.25
CA PHE A 123 -3.29 -8.08 1.22
C PHE A 123 -2.65 -7.35 2.40
N GLY A 124 -2.87 -6.05 2.55
CA GLY A 124 -2.37 -5.31 3.70
C GLY A 124 -0.87 -5.04 3.60
N GLY A 125 -0.18 -4.99 4.74
CA GLY A 125 1.25 -4.69 4.81
C GLY A 125 1.56 -3.20 4.75
N VAL A 126 2.82 -2.85 5.07
CA VAL A 126 3.30 -1.48 5.14
C VAL A 126 4.51 -1.31 4.21
N CYS A 127 4.52 -0.23 3.43
CA CYS A 127 5.62 0.13 2.54
C CYS A 127 6.06 1.56 2.79
N LEU A 128 7.31 1.74 3.16
CA LEU A 128 7.89 3.04 3.49
C LEU A 128 8.97 3.39 2.47
N GLY A 129 9.04 4.64 2.05
CA GLY A 129 10.22 5.09 1.34
C GLY A 129 10.34 6.60 1.21
N SER A 130 11.55 7.11 1.04
CA SER A 130 11.74 8.54 0.79
C SER A 130 11.09 8.96 -0.52
N LYS A 131 11.03 8.03 -1.49
CA LYS A 131 10.24 8.17 -2.71
C LYS A 131 9.60 6.85 -3.11
N ILE A 132 8.32 6.88 -3.48
CA ILE A 132 7.62 5.72 -4.04
C ILE A 132 7.10 6.08 -5.42
N ALA A 133 7.44 5.29 -6.43
CA ALA A 133 6.99 5.51 -7.80
C ALA A 133 5.45 5.48 -7.87
N PRO A 134 4.79 6.42 -8.59
CA PRO A 134 3.33 6.57 -8.55
C PRO A 134 2.53 5.30 -8.91
N ILE A 135 3.01 4.52 -9.89
CA ILE A 135 2.34 3.27 -10.30
C ILE A 135 2.43 2.23 -9.19
N PHE A 136 3.60 2.07 -8.57
CA PHE A 136 3.79 1.13 -7.48
C PHE A 136 2.98 1.55 -6.25
N TYR A 137 2.97 2.84 -5.93
CA TYR A 137 2.16 3.43 -4.86
C TYR A 137 0.68 3.05 -5.04
N ASN A 138 0.09 3.35 -6.20
CA ASN A 138 -1.29 2.96 -6.53
C ASN A 138 -1.54 1.45 -6.41
N THR A 139 -0.58 0.62 -6.84
CA THR A 139 -0.70 -0.85 -6.80
C THR A 139 -0.72 -1.37 -5.36
N MET A 140 0.03 -0.73 -4.46
CA MET A 140 0.03 -1.03 -3.02
C MET A 140 -1.32 -0.64 -2.39
N GLU A 141 -1.84 0.56 -2.68
CA GLU A 141 -3.16 1.02 -2.20
C GLU A 141 -4.30 0.11 -2.70
N ASP A 142 -4.27 -0.27 -3.97
CA ASP A 142 -5.26 -1.19 -4.56
C ASP A 142 -5.23 -2.59 -3.91
N ALA A 143 -4.07 -3.00 -3.36
CA ALA A 143 -3.87 -4.26 -2.66
C ALA A 143 -4.13 -4.17 -1.14
N GLY A 144 -4.60 -3.02 -0.65
CA GLY A 144 -4.91 -2.80 0.77
C GLY A 144 -3.71 -2.52 1.65
N ALA A 145 -2.52 -2.32 1.07
CA ALA A 145 -1.33 -1.93 1.80
C ALA A 145 -1.37 -0.46 2.18
N LEU A 146 -0.55 -0.07 3.17
CA LEU A 146 -0.31 1.31 3.56
C LEU A 146 1.05 1.79 3.03
N PRO A 147 1.12 2.39 1.82
CA PRO A 147 2.31 3.05 1.33
C PRO A 147 2.44 4.46 1.92
N ILE A 148 3.61 4.80 2.46
CA ILE A 148 3.89 6.13 3.03
C ILE A 148 5.22 6.64 2.48
N GLU A 149 5.21 7.87 1.97
CA GLU A 149 6.43 8.60 1.63
C GLU A 149 6.92 9.39 2.86
N LEU A 150 8.11 9.06 3.38
CA LEU A 150 8.74 9.70 4.54
C LEU A 150 10.26 9.52 4.51
N ASP A 151 11.02 10.32 5.27
CA ASP A 151 12.46 10.10 5.40
C ASP A 151 12.75 8.76 6.10
N VAL A 152 13.48 7.88 5.41
CA VAL A 152 13.87 6.54 5.90
C VAL A 152 15.36 6.44 6.21
N SER A 153 16.09 7.57 6.29
CA SER A 153 17.53 7.61 6.56
C SER A 153 17.92 7.12 7.96
N LYS A 154 16.99 7.16 8.92
CA LYS A 154 17.17 6.72 10.31
C LYS A 154 16.58 5.32 10.59
N MET A 155 16.22 4.58 9.54
CA MET A 155 15.64 3.25 9.63
C MET A 155 16.60 2.21 9.07
N GLU A 156 17.05 1.30 9.93
CA GLU A 156 17.98 0.23 9.61
C GLU A 156 17.28 -1.13 9.63
N MET A 157 17.90 -2.10 8.97
CA MET A 157 17.42 -3.49 8.91
C MET A 157 17.16 -4.04 10.33
N GLY A 158 15.93 -4.47 10.58
CA GLY A 158 15.51 -5.09 11.82
C GLY A 158 15.16 -4.12 12.96
N ASP A 159 15.21 -2.81 12.75
CA ASP A 159 14.69 -1.84 13.70
C ASP A 159 13.21 -2.09 14.00
N ALA A 160 12.78 -1.75 15.23
CA ALA A 160 11.38 -1.61 15.58
C ALA A 160 11.01 -0.12 15.52
N VAL A 161 10.06 0.22 14.64
CA VAL A 161 9.59 1.59 14.43
C VAL A 161 8.11 1.65 14.77
N GLU A 162 7.73 2.59 15.62
CA GLU A 162 6.33 2.94 15.87
C GLU A 162 5.88 3.92 14.79
N LEU A 163 4.84 3.55 14.04
CA LEU A 163 4.15 4.43 13.11
C LEU A 163 2.88 4.94 13.79
N ARG A 164 2.66 6.25 13.71
CA ARG A 164 1.41 6.92 14.11
C ARG A 164 0.78 7.54 12.86
N PRO A 165 -0.04 6.77 12.10
CA PRO A 165 -0.46 7.17 10.76
C PRO A 165 -1.26 8.47 10.74
N TYR A 166 -2.14 8.66 11.73
CA TYR A 166 -2.99 9.86 11.84
C TYR A 166 -2.24 11.09 12.37
N GLU A 167 -1.17 10.90 13.13
CA GLU A 167 -0.30 12.00 13.57
C GLU A 167 0.77 12.35 12.52
N GLY A 168 0.97 11.50 11.52
CA GLY A 168 2.00 11.69 10.50
C GLY A 168 3.42 11.50 11.06
N LYS A 169 3.64 10.54 11.97
CA LYS A 169 4.94 10.37 12.66
C LYS A 169 5.45 8.94 12.63
N ALA A 170 6.77 8.81 12.52
CA ALA A 170 7.51 7.58 12.76
C ALA A 170 8.49 7.80 13.92
N LEU A 171 8.47 6.89 14.91
CA LEU A 171 9.29 6.96 16.11
C LEU A 171 10.15 5.72 16.25
N LYS A 172 11.37 5.92 16.76
CA LYS A 172 12.29 4.84 17.16
C LYS A 172 12.76 5.14 18.58
N ASN A 173 12.55 4.19 19.50
CA ASN A 173 12.88 4.34 20.92
C ASN A 173 12.26 5.61 21.55
N GLY A 174 11.02 5.94 21.18
CA GLY A 174 10.29 7.12 21.69
C GLY A 174 10.71 8.46 21.08
N ALA A 175 11.75 8.51 20.26
CA ALA A 175 12.16 9.71 19.53
C ALA A 175 11.52 9.74 18.13
N VAL A 176 10.98 10.88 17.72
CA VAL A 176 10.50 11.10 16.35
C VAL A 176 11.70 11.07 15.40
N ILE A 177 11.71 10.13 14.47
CA ILE A 177 12.76 9.99 13.46
C ILE A 177 12.36 10.56 12.10
N ALA A 178 11.06 10.62 11.81
CA ALA A 178 10.52 11.21 10.61
C ALA A 178 9.06 11.67 10.82
N GLU A 179 8.67 12.70 10.08
CA GLU A 179 7.30 13.18 9.96
C GLU A 179 6.85 13.06 8.50
N PHE A 180 5.55 12.89 8.28
CA PHE A 180 4.98 12.70 6.95
C PHE A 180 3.54 13.18 6.87
N THR A 181 3.09 13.41 5.65
CA THR A 181 1.70 13.67 5.33
C THR A 181 1.26 12.64 4.30
N VAL A 182 0.15 11.95 4.54
CA VAL A 182 -0.44 11.06 3.55
C VAL A 182 -0.96 11.88 2.37
N LYS A 183 -0.95 11.31 1.16
CA LYS A 183 -1.41 12.03 -0.05
C LYS A 183 -2.90 12.41 0.01
N SER A 184 -3.67 11.60 0.72
CA SER A 184 -5.11 11.78 0.93
C SER A 184 -5.52 10.95 2.14
N ASP A 185 -6.33 11.50 3.05
CA ASP A 185 -6.85 10.76 4.21
C ASP A 185 -7.76 9.57 3.79
N VAL A 186 -8.22 9.56 2.53
CA VAL A 186 -8.99 8.45 1.97
C VAL A 186 -8.20 7.13 2.05
N ILE A 187 -6.86 7.16 2.08
CA ILE A 187 -6.03 5.96 2.24
C ILE A 187 -6.39 5.14 3.50
N PHE A 188 -6.84 5.79 4.58
CA PHE A 188 -7.24 5.09 5.79
C PHE A 188 -8.52 4.26 5.59
N ASP A 189 -9.45 4.76 4.77
CA ASP A 189 -10.63 3.99 4.37
C ASP A 189 -10.24 2.87 3.39
N GLU A 190 -9.29 3.12 2.49
CA GLU A 190 -8.82 2.14 1.51
C GLU A 190 -8.18 0.94 2.21
N VAL A 191 -7.28 1.19 3.15
CA VAL A 191 -6.64 0.13 3.96
C VAL A 191 -7.68 -0.63 4.78
N ARG A 192 -8.59 0.07 5.48
CA ARG A 192 -9.69 -0.58 6.24
C ARG A 192 -10.54 -1.48 5.36
N ALA A 193 -10.88 -1.05 4.15
CA ALA A 193 -11.67 -1.82 3.19
C ALA A 193 -10.90 -3.03 2.60
N GLY A 194 -9.59 -3.16 2.85
CA GLY A 194 -8.74 -4.17 2.24
C GLY A 194 -8.29 -3.82 0.82
N GLY A 195 -8.33 -2.54 0.47
CA GLY A 195 -7.88 -1.97 -0.80
C GLY A 195 -8.79 -0.88 -1.34
N ARG A 196 -8.22 -0.01 -2.16
CA ARG A 196 -8.96 1.06 -2.86
C ARG A 196 -10.09 0.53 -3.75
N ILE A 197 -9.85 -0.56 -4.47
CA ILE A 197 -10.87 -1.18 -5.34
C ILE A 197 -12.09 -1.68 -4.52
N PRO A 198 -11.92 -2.52 -3.48
CA PRO A 198 -13.01 -2.87 -2.56
C PRO A 198 -13.75 -1.66 -1.98
N LEU A 199 -13.04 -0.60 -1.58
CA LEU A 199 -13.66 0.62 -1.06
C LEU A 199 -14.59 1.26 -2.09
N ILE A 200 -14.13 1.46 -3.33
CA ILE A 200 -14.93 2.09 -4.39
C ILE A 200 -16.22 1.29 -4.64
N VAL A 201 -16.10 -0.04 -4.76
CA VAL A 201 -17.25 -0.92 -4.99
C VAL A 201 -18.23 -0.88 -3.82
N GLY A 202 -17.74 -1.05 -2.58
CA GLY A 202 -18.58 -1.08 -1.39
C GLY A 202 -19.22 0.28 -1.07
N ARG A 203 -18.51 1.39 -1.32
CA ARG A 203 -19.06 2.75 -1.20
C ARG A 203 -20.19 2.98 -2.20
N GLY A 204 -20.00 2.53 -3.45
CA GLY A 204 -21.06 2.56 -4.47
C GLY A 204 -22.29 1.72 -4.10
N LEU A 205 -22.07 0.52 -3.54
CA LEU A 205 -23.14 -0.34 -3.02
C LEU A 205 -23.92 0.35 -1.90
N THR A 206 -23.20 0.97 -0.96
CA THR A 206 -23.79 1.74 0.16
C THR A 206 -24.63 2.90 -0.37
N ALA A 207 -24.11 3.68 -1.31
CA ALA A 207 -24.81 4.82 -1.89
C ALA A 207 -26.13 4.41 -2.56
N LYS A 208 -26.10 3.36 -3.40
CA LYS A 208 -27.30 2.83 -4.07
C LYS A 208 -28.33 2.28 -3.08
N ALA A 209 -27.87 1.59 -2.03
CA ALA A 209 -28.77 1.09 -0.99
C ALA A 209 -29.47 2.23 -0.24
N ARG A 210 -28.75 3.31 0.08
CA ARG A 210 -29.32 4.48 0.75
C ARG A 210 -30.31 5.23 -0.13
N GLU A 211 -29.97 5.46 -1.40
CA GLU A 211 -30.87 6.06 -2.38
C GLU A 211 -32.19 5.28 -2.51
N ALA A 212 -32.10 3.95 -2.65
CA ALA A 212 -33.28 3.09 -2.75
C ALA A 212 -34.15 3.10 -1.47
N LEU A 213 -33.56 3.40 -0.31
CA LEU A 213 -34.27 3.53 0.97
C LEU A 213 -34.71 4.97 1.28
N GLY A 214 -34.46 5.93 0.38
CA GLY A 214 -34.79 7.33 0.60
C GLY A 214 -33.95 7.99 1.71
N LEU A 215 -32.77 7.45 2.01
CA LEU A 215 -31.86 7.95 3.03
C LEU A 215 -30.89 9.00 2.44
N PRO A 216 -30.44 9.99 3.23
CA PRO A 216 -29.44 10.96 2.78
C PRO A 216 -28.09 10.28 2.47
N PRO A 217 -27.19 10.89 1.68
CA PRO A 217 -25.84 10.36 1.45
C PRO A 217 -25.11 10.02 2.75
N SER A 218 -24.28 8.97 2.72
CA SER A 218 -23.52 8.54 3.90
C SER A 218 -22.40 9.54 4.24
N THR A 219 -22.20 9.78 5.54
CA THR A 219 -21.08 10.56 6.08
C THR A 219 -19.97 9.67 6.68
N LEU A 220 -20.09 8.34 6.55
CA LEU A 220 -19.15 7.38 7.15
C LEU A 220 -17.78 7.34 6.47
N PHE A 221 -17.72 7.76 5.21
CA PHE A 221 -16.51 7.64 4.39
C PHE A 221 -15.80 8.99 4.27
N ARG A 222 -14.46 8.95 4.36
CA ARG A 222 -13.60 10.08 4.04
C ARG A 222 -13.75 10.45 2.57
N LEU A 223 -13.80 11.76 2.32
CA LEU A 223 -13.92 12.33 0.99
C LEU A 223 -12.60 12.95 0.55
N PRO A 224 -12.27 12.91 -0.74
CA PRO A 224 -11.13 13.65 -1.26
C PRO A 224 -11.35 15.16 -1.07
N HIS A 225 -10.27 15.90 -0.79
CA HIS A 225 -10.32 17.35 -0.70
C HIS A 225 -10.36 17.97 -2.10
N ASN A 226 -11.36 18.82 -2.37
CA ASN A 226 -11.39 19.59 -3.61
C ASN A 226 -10.35 20.71 -3.56
N PRO A 227 -9.46 20.82 -4.56
CA PRO A 227 -8.52 21.94 -4.59
C PRO A 227 -9.27 23.27 -4.64
N ALA A 228 -8.71 24.30 -3.97
CA ALA A 228 -9.28 25.64 -4.01
C ALA A 228 -9.28 26.18 -5.44
N ASP A 229 -10.33 26.93 -5.80
CA ASP A 229 -10.35 27.63 -7.08
C ASP A 229 -9.24 28.69 -7.11
N SER A 230 -8.38 28.57 -8.12
CA SER A 230 -7.26 29.49 -8.31
C SER A 230 -7.61 30.66 -9.24
N GLY A 231 -8.80 30.66 -9.83
CA GLY A 231 -9.24 31.62 -10.85
C GLY A 231 -8.51 31.47 -12.20
N LYS A 232 -7.65 30.45 -12.35
CA LYS A 232 -6.90 30.16 -13.57
C LYS A 232 -7.61 29.09 -14.40
N GLY A 233 -7.44 29.15 -15.72
CA GLY A 233 -7.94 28.12 -16.63
C GLY A 233 -7.22 26.77 -16.46
N PHE A 234 -7.82 25.71 -17.01
CA PHE A 234 -7.29 24.34 -16.93
C PHE A 234 -6.25 24.05 -18.02
N SER A 235 -5.22 23.27 -17.66
CA SER A 235 -4.28 22.67 -18.62
C SER A 235 -4.96 21.63 -19.52
N LEU A 236 -4.33 21.25 -20.63
CA LEU A 236 -4.87 20.24 -21.55
C LEU A 236 -5.18 18.91 -20.85
N ALA A 237 -4.28 18.43 -19.98
CA ALA A 237 -4.49 17.19 -19.24
C ALA A 237 -5.69 17.27 -18.30
N GLN A 238 -5.87 18.40 -17.59
CA GLN A 238 -7.03 18.63 -16.73
C GLN A 238 -8.33 18.68 -17.53
N LYS A 239 -8.33 19.33 -18.71
CA LYS A 239 -9.51 19.37 -19.60
C LYS A 239 -9.89 17.98 -20.10
N MET A 240 -8.91 17.17 -20.51
CA MET A 240 -9.14 15.79 -20.95
C MET A 240 -9.78 14.93 -19.85
N VAL A 241 -9.25 15.00 -18.61
CA VAL A 241 -9.82 14.28 -17.46
C VAL A 241 -11.21 14.80 -17.12
N GLY A 242 -11.39 16.13 -17.05
CA GLY A 242 -12.68 16.75 -16.76
C GLY A 242 -13.77 16.32 -17.75
N ARG A 243 -13.46 16.35 -19.05
CA ARG A 243 -14.37 15.88 -20.11
C ARG A 243 -14.74 14.41 -19.95
N ALA A 244 -13.78 13.55 -19.61
CA ALA A 244 -14.03 12.13 -19.36
C ALA A 244 -14.94 11.89 -18.13
N CYS A 245 -14.92 12.82 -17.17
CA CYS A 245 -15.81 12.83 -16.00
C CYS A 245 -17.16 13.54 -16.26
N GLY A 246 -17.47 13.94 -17.49
CA GLY A 246 -18.72 14.62 -17.83
C GLY A 246 -18.81 16.07 -17.36
N LEU A 247 -17.68 16.68 -16.98
CA LEU A 247 -17.62 18.11 -16.68
C LEU A 247 -17.61 18.93 -17.98
N PRO A 248 -18.05 20.20 -17.94
CA PRO A 248 -17.92 21.11 -19.08
C PRO A 248 -16.49 21.16 -19.61
N GLU A 249 -16.32 21.40 -20.92
CA GLU A 249 -15.02 21.73 -21.48
C GLU A 249 -14.58 23.07 -20.89
N GLY A 250 -13.76 23.00 -19.82
CA GLY A 250 -13.31 24.16 -19.07
C GLY A 250 -12.45 25.14 -19.86
#